data_AF-A0A7Y0SJU2-F1
#
_entry.id   AF-A0A7Y0SJU2-F1
#
_cell.length_a   1.000
_cell.length_b   1.000
_cell.length_c   1.000
_cell.angle_alpha   90.00
_cell.angle_beta   90.00
_cell.angle_gamma   90.00
#
_symmetry.space_group_name_H-M   'P 1'
#
loop_
_entity.id
_entity.type
_entity.pdbx_description
1 polymer ?
#
loop_
_entity_poly.entity_id
_entity_poly.type
_entity_poly.pdbx_seq_one_letter_code
_entity_poly.pdbx_strand_id
1 'polypeptide(L)'
;MIASLVVSAEGDVGTFEFDYVNSDGIRTWFPFGTDINTRRIRELLTELRESYIAEGQPEWNGCEFVVDLAEESFQMDLSYP
;
A
#
# COMPACT_ATOMS: atom_id res chain seq x y z
N MET A 1 7.25 2.59 -8.46
CA MET A 1 5.85 2.97 -8.11
C MET A 1 5.79 3.08 -6.60
N ILE A 2 5.17 4.13 -6.07
CA ILE A 2 4.93 4.35 -4.64
C ILE A 2 3.43 4.25 -4.42
N ALA A 3 3.02 3.49 -3.42
CA ALA A 3 1.63 3.41 -3.01
C ALA A 3 1.52 3.56 -1.49
N SER A 4 0.60 4.41 -1.04
CA SER A 4 0.36 4.68 0.37
C SER A 4 -1.07 4.31 0.73
N LEU A 5 -1.22 3.56 1.82
CA LEU A 5 -2.49 3.17 2.42
C LEU A 5 -2.55 3.65 3.86
N VAL A 6 -3.58 4.42 4.18
CA VAL A 6 -3.95 4.77 5.56
C VAL A 6 -5.30 4.16 5.89
N VAL A 7 -5.39 3.33 6.93
CA VAL A 7 -6.62 2.65 7.35
C VAL A 7 -7.13 3.29 8.65
N SER A 8 -8.46 3.45 8.78
CA SER A 8 -9.11 3.88 10.02
C SER A 8 -8.79 2.92 11.18
N ALA A 9 -8.89 3.43 12.40
CA ALA A 9 -8.71 2.61 13.61
C ALA A 9 -9.71 1.45 13.69
N GLU A 10 -10.90 1.62 13.10
CA GLU A 10 -11.94 0.59 13.01
C GLU A 10 -11.75 -0.39 11.83
N GLY A 11 -10.76 -0.15 10.95
CA GLY A 11 -10.43 -1.04 9.83
C GLY A 11 -11.38 -0.97 8.63
N ASP A 12 -12.40 -0.13 8.68
CA ASP A 12 -13.53 -0.11 7.74
C ASP A 12 -13.32 0.86 6.55
N VAL A 13 -12.55 1.93 6.75
CA VAL A 13 -12.28 2.96 5.73
C VAL A 13 -10.78 3.18 5.57
N GLY A 14 -10.33 3.52 4.36
CA GLY A 14 -8.93 3.91 4.13
C GLY A 14 -8.72 4.73 2.88
N THR A 15 -7.68 5.55 2.89
CA THR A 15 -7.25 6.36 1.75
C THR A 15 -6.08 5.66 1.06
N PHE A 16 -6.16 5.58 -0.28
CA PHE A 16 -5.13 4.98 -1.13
C PHE A 16 -4.61 6.03 -2.12
N GLU A 17 -3.30 6.23 -2.15
CA GLU A 17 -2.63 7.08 -3.13
C GLU A 17 -1.55 6.31 -3.89
N PHE A 18 -1.43 6.56 -5.20
CA PHE A 18 -0.41 5.96 -6.07
C PHE A 18 0.36 7.05 -6.79
N ASP A 19 1.67 7.11 -6.54
CA ASP A 19 2.62 7.94 -7.27
C ASP A 19 3.52 7.07 -8.13
N TYR A 20 3.56 7.33 -9.43
CA TYR A 20 4.63 6.79 -10.27
C TYR A 20 5.76 7.80 -10.33
N VAL A 21 6.95 7.38 -9.91
CA VAL A 21 8.18 8.14 -10.08
C VAL A 21 8.89 7.57 -11.31
N ASN A 22 9.05 8.37 -12.35
CA ASN A 22 9.83 7.97 -13.51
C ASN A 22 11.34 8.01 -13.21
N SER A 23 12.16 7.57 -14.16
CA SER A 23 13.63 7.59 -14.05
C SER A 23 14.25 8.97 -13.81
N ASP A 24 13.49 10.05 -14.05
CA ASP A 24 13.92 11.43 -13.83
C ASP A 24 13.46 11.98 -12.47
N GLY A 25 12.87 11.15 -11.60
CA GLY A 25 12.36 11.56 -10.29
C GLY A 25 11.03 12.31 -10.34
N ILE A 26 10.38 12.39 -11.50
CA ILE A 26 9.11 13.10 -11.67
C ILE A 26 7.97 12.22 -11.17
N ARG A 27 7.27 12.72 -10.14
CA ARG A 27 6.04 12.13 -9.61
C ARG A 27 4.88 12.47 -10.54
N THR A 28 4.28 11.43 -11.13
CA THR A 28 3.03 11.54 -11.87
C THR A 28 1.95 10.77 -11.12
N TRP A 29 0.87 11.47 -10.79
CA TRP A 29 -0.31 10.88 -10.18
C TRP A 29 -1.05 10.08 -11.25
N PHE A 30 -1.13 8.76 -11.10
CA PHE A 30 -1.99 7.96 -11.96
C PHE A 30 -3.41 8.00 -11.37
N PRO A 31 -4.40 8.57 -12.08
CA PRO A 31 -5.77 8.23 -11.77
C PRO A 31 -5.96 6.79 -12.26
N PHE A 32 -5.86 5.81 -11.36
CA PHE A 32 -6.23 4.45 -11.72
C PHE A 32 -7.73 4.46 -12.07
N GLY A 33 -8.01 4.51 -13.38
CA GLY A 33 -9.36 4.57 -13.93
C GLY A 33 -10.16 3.27 -13.81
N THR A 34 -9.82 2.36 -12.89
CA THR A 34 -10.65 1.19 -12.60
C THR A 34 -10.53 0.78 -11.13
N ASP A 35 -11.69 0.80 -10.46
CA ASP A 35 -11.99 0.26 -9.13
C ASP A 35 -11.32 -1.10 -8.86
N ILE A 36 -11.17 -1.93 -9.90
CA ILE A 36 -10.63 -3.29 -9.84
C ILE A 36 -9.20 -3.37 -9.29
N ASN A 37 -8.27 -2.54 -9.75
CA ASN A 37 -6.86 -2.65 -9.33
C ASN A 37 -6.67 -2.13 -7.90
N THR A 38 -7.31 -1.00 -7.57
CA THR A 38 -7.35 -0.44 -6.21
C THR A 38 -8.01 -1.39 -5.22
N ARG A 39 -9.11 -2.03 -5.61
CA ARG A 39 -9.81 -3.01 -4.77
C ARG A 39 -8.95 -4.23 -4.52
N ARG A 40 -8.31 -4.80 -5.55
CA ARG A 40 -7.49 -6.01 -5.36
C ARG A 40 -6.27 -5.74 -4.49
N ILE A 41 -5.62 -4.58 -4.66
CA ILE A 41 -4.51 -4.16 -3.79
C ILE A 41 -4.99 -3.98 -2.36
N ARG A 42 -6.14 -3.34 -2.14
CA ARG A 42 -6.75 -3.22 -0.81
C ARG A 42 -6.99 -4.59 -0.19
N GLU A 43 -7.64 -5.51 -0.91
CA GLU A 43 -7.92 -6.87 -0.43
C GLU A 43 -6.63 -7.59 -0.01
N LEU A 44 -5.59 -7.53 -0.86
CA LEU A 44 -4.29 -8.15 -0.56
C LEU A 44 -3.62 -7.54 0.68
N LEU A 45 -3.69 -6.23 0.87
CA LEU A 45 -3.11 -5.56 2.04
C LEU A 45 -3.89 -5.88 3.33
N THR A 46 -5.23 -6.03 3.23
CA THR A 46 -6.05 -6.50 4.35
C THR A 46 -5.71 -7.94 4.71
N GLU A 47 -5.63 -8.85 3.74
CA GLU A 47 -5.22 -10.25 3.95
C GLU A 47 -3.82 -10.33 4.58
N LEU A 48 -2.89 -9.49 4.14
CA LEU A 48 -1.55 -9.40 4.70
C LEU A 48 -1.57 -8.96 6.17
N ARG A 49 -2.36 -7.93 6.53
CA ARG A 49 -2.54 -7.49 7.92
C ARG A 49 -3.05 -8.62 8.80
N GLU A 50 -4.09 -9.32 8.35
CA GLU A 50 -4.68 -10.44 9.08
C GLU A 50 -3.66 -11.56 9.32
N SER A 51 -2.83 -11.89 8.33
CA SER A 51 -1.77 -12.88 8.49
C SER A 51 -0.72 -12.49 9.54
N TYR A 52 -0.30 -11.22 9.56
CA TYR A 52 0.69 -10.72 10.51
C TYR A 52 0.15 -10.78 11.95
N ILE A 53 -1.12 -10.40 12.13
CA ILE A 53 -1.80 -10.49 13.43
C ILE A 53 -1.92 -11.95 13.88
N ALA A 54 -2.25 -12.87 12.97
CA ALA A 54 -2.33 -14.30 13.27
C ALA A 54 -0.96 -14.89 13.69
N GLU A 55 0.14 -14.34 13.18
CA GLU A 55 1.51 -14.66 13.60
C GLU A 55 1.94 -13.96 14.90
N GLY A 56 1.06 -13.17 15.51
CA GLY A 56 1.30 -12.48 16.79
C GLY A 56 1.98 -11.11 16.65
N GLN A 57 2.05 -10.55 15.44
CA GLN A 57 2.56 -9.19 15.25
C GLN A 57 1.51 -8.14 15.64
N PRO A 58 1.94 -6.93 16.05
CA PRO A 58 1.04 -5.83 16.32
C PRO A 58 0.27 -5.41 15.07
N GLU A 59 -0.92 -4.87 15.29
CA GLU A 59 -1.78 -4.35 14.24
C GLU A 59 -1.26 -3.00 13.73
N TRP A 60 -0.90 -2.92 12.45
CA TRP A 60 -0.48 -1.69 11.79
C TRP A 60 -1.69 -0.92 11.24
N ASN A 61 -1.63 0.42 11.26
CA ASN A 61 -2.71 1.32 10.79
C ASN A 61 -2.37 2.02 9.46
N GLY A 62 -1.11 1.94 9.03
CA GLY A 62 -0.66 2.48 7.76
C GLY A 62 0.39 1.59 7.12
N CYS A 63 0.45 1.62 5.80
CA CYS A 63 1.45 0.93 5.02
C CYS A 63 1.83 1.81 3.82
N GLU A 64 3.12 2.04 3.64
CA GLU A 64 3.68 2.58 2.42
C GLU A 64 4.53 1.50 1.76
N PHE A 65 4.39 1.30 0.46
CA PHE A 65 5.24 0.37 -0.26
C PHE A 65 5.75 0.94 -1.57
N VAL A 66 6.96 0.51 -1.93
CA VAL A 66 7.67 0.88 -3.14
C VAL A 66 7.98 -0.39 -3.92
N VAL A 67 7.57 -0.39 -5.19
CA VAL A 67 7.95 -1.42 -6.15
C VAL A 67 8.90 -0.80 -7.17
N ASP A 68 10.13 -1.30 -7.22
CA ASP A 68 11.09 -0.99 -8.26
C ASP A 68 11.14 -2.16 -9.25
N LEU A 69 10.65 -1.94 -10.46
CA LEU A 69 10.64 -2.97 -11.51
C LEU A 69 11.99 -3.10 -12.21
N ALA A 70 12.84 -2.08 -12.17
CA ALA A 70 14.16 -2.12 -12.78
C ALA A 70 15.14 -2.90 -11.89
N GLU A 71 15.04 -2.71 -10.57
CA GLU A 71 15.83 -3.44 -9.59
C GLU A 71 15.16 -4.74 -9.12
N GLU A 72 13.96 -5.05 -9.62
CA GLU A 72 13.13 -6.20 -9.19
C GLU A 72 12.96 -6.26 -7.66
N SER A 73 12.84 -5.09 -7.03
CA SER A 73 12.82 -4.94 -5.58
C SER A 73 11.46 -4.48 -5.07
N PHE A 74 11.15 -4.89 -3.84
CA PHE A 74 9.94 -4.51 -3.11
C PHE A 74 10.33 -4.08 -1.71
N GLN A 75 9.90 -2.88 -1.33
CA GLN A 75 10.05 -2.36 0.03
C GLN A 75 8.66 -2.01 0.57
N MET A 76 8.44 -2.31 1.85
CA MET A 76 7.21 -1.98 2.55
C MET A 76 7.54 -1.49 3.95
N ASP A 77 7.00 -0.33 4.29
CA ASP A 77 7.15 0.35 5.55
C ASP A 77 5.79 0.38 6.27
N LEU A 78 5.73 -0.23 7.45
CA LEU A 78 4.52 -0.33 8.26
C LEU A 78 4.51 0.75 9.35
N SER A 79 3.37 1.43 9.47
CA SER A 79 3.11 2.39 10.54
C SER A 79 2.16 1.78 11.56
N TYR A 80 2.48 1.98 12.84
CA TYR A 80 1.69 1.51 13.97
C TYR A 80 1.11 2.71 14.74
N PRO A 81 0.02 2.52 15.50
CA PRO A 81 -0.54 3.57 16.37
C PRO A 81 0.44 4.18 17.37
#